data_AF-A0A2K8KKN2-F1
#
_entry.id   AF-A0A2K8KKN2-F1
#
_cell.length_a   1.000
_cell.length_b   1.000
_cell.length_c   1.000
_cell.angle_alpha   90.00
_cell.angle_beta   90.00
_cell.angle_gamma   90.00
#
_symmetry.space_group_name_H-M   'P 1'
#
loop_
_entity.id
_entity.type
_entity.pdbx_description
1 polymer ?
#
loop_
_entity_poly.entity_id
_entity_poly.type
_entity_poly.pdbx_seq_one_letter_code
_entity_poly.pdbx_strand_id
1 'polypeptide(L)'
;MADYLHFECVKEHRGSYFVEYRPPVSNQKFATLDLIFLKSVSWEEVSIFVEQEIRFWLGRYPVPLMVSAWDDAEAMLRPLGSGRGSLVAWVSPKSGEIKQSWDVNDLDRYLEQYFVTPDWQEVYADLKFRTHDEVKSEARKRASEQVKQVKLLKLLLILWLVAIPLGYALIEFFGPEWLGFIGLGFVLWKAFMLSLRIWGRAKPSPKELEKAEKQRKMDHYFYHCERNPTGFWRLKNENFENDSRERVRKDANQMESKPD
;
A
#
# COMPACT_ATOMS: atom_id res chain seq x y z
N MET A 1 17.04 -22.30 -21.01
CA MET A 1 16.24 -21.14 -20.55
C MET A 1 16.97 -20.60 -19.35
N ALA A 2 17.43 -19.35 -19.37
CA ALA A 2 18.18 -18.81 -18.22
C ALA A 2 17.23 -18.73 -17.02
N ASP A 3 17.60 -19.35 -15.91
CA ASP A 3 16.85 -19.23 -14.66
C ASP A 3 16.88 -17.76 -14.22
N TYR A 4 15.70 -17.17 -14.07
CA TYR A 4 15.58 -15.80 -13.59
C TYR A 4 15.89 -15.76 -12.09
N LEU A 5 16.96 -15.04 -11.74
CA LEU A 5 17.38 -14.82 -10.37
C LEU A 5 16.74 -13.53 -9.84
N HIS A 6 16.13 -13.63 -8.66
CA HIS A 6 15.60 -12.49 -7.93
C HIS A 6 16.47 -12.24 -6.70
N PHE A 7 17.27 -11.17 -6.72
CA PHE A 7 18.09 -10.75 -5.59
C PHE A 7 17.30 -9.86 -4.63
N GLU A 8 17.59 -9.96 -3.34
CA GLU A 8 17.00 -9.07 -2.33
C GLU A 8 17.49 -7.62 -2.50
N CYS A 9 16.61 -6.65 -2.22
CA CYS A 9 16.99 -5.23 -2.21
C CYS A 9 17.80 -4.91 -0.95
N VAL A 10 18.82 -4.06 -1.09
CA VAL A 10 19.68 -3.65 0.03
C VAL A 10 19.20 -2.30 0.54
N LYS A 11 18.94 -2.20 1.85
CA LYS A 11 18.56 -0.95 2.53
C LYS A 11 19.60 -0.59 3.57
N GLU A 12 20.20 0.58 3.44
CA GLU A 12 21.22 1.06 4.38
C GLU A 12 20.91 2.49 4.85
N HIS A 13 21.05 2.72 6.16
CA HIS A 13 20.82 4.04 6.75
C HIS A 13 22.13 4.83 6.82
N ARG A 14 22.13 6.10 6.40
CA ARG A 14 23.28 7.01 6.36
C ARG A 14 23.19 8.15 7.37
N GLY A 15 22.19 8.13 8.25
CA GLY A 15 21.98 9.14 9.29
C GLY A 15 20.98 10.21 8.87
N SER A 16 21.34 11.04 7.87
CA SER A 16 20.46 12.09 7.33
C SER A 16 19.52 11.62 6.22
N TYR A 17 19.89 10.53 5.55
CA TYR A 17 19.11 9.85 4.51
C TYR A 17 19.28 8.33 4.64
N PHE A 18 18.48 7.58 3.91
CA PHE A 18 18.72 6.16 3.68
C PHE A 18 18.75 5.85 2.20
N VAL A 19 19.38 4.73 1.85
CA VAL A 19 19.51 4.28 0.47
C VAL A 19 18.80 2.94 0.29
N GLU A 20 18.16 2.77 -0.86
CA GLU A 20 17.58 1.52 -1.31
C GLU A 20 18.19 1.14 -2.67
N TYR A 21 19.07 0.14 -2.65
CA TYR A 21 19.66 -0.44 -3.85
C TYR A 21 18.84 -1.63 -4.32
N ARG A 22 18.43 -1.60 -5.59
CA ARG A 22 17.72 -2.70 -6.25
C ARG A 22 18.58 -3.26 -7.39
N PRO A 23 19.03 -4.53 -7.28
CA PRO A 23 19.69 -5.23 -8.36
C PRO A 23 18.82 -5.29 -9.63
N PRO A 24 19.42 -5.43 -10.82
CA PRO A 24 18.67 -5.54 -12.08
C PRO A 24 17.76 -6.77 -12.06
N VAL A 25 16.50 -6.58 -12.45
CA VAL A 25 15.50 -7.66 -12.51
C VAL A 25 15.26 -8.06 -13.95
N SER A 26 15.46 -9.34 -14.27
CA SER A 26 15.16 -10.12 -15.49
C SER A 26 15.38 -9.47 -16.87
N ASN A 27 14.78 -8.31 -17.13
CA ASN A 27 14.89 -7.55 -18.38
C ASN A 27 15.66 -6.23 -18.23
N GLN A 28 15.95 -5.81 -17.00
CA GLN A 28 16.70 -4.59 -16.74
C GLN A 28 18.20 -4.88 -16.81
N LYS A 29 18.94 -4.03 -17.53
CA LYS A 29 20.40 -4.16 -17.72
C LYS A 29 21.22 -3.31 -16.74
N PHE A 30 20.54 -2.60 -15.84
CA PHE A 30 21.14 -1.66 -14.90
C PHE A 30 20.44 -1.78 -13.55
N ALA A 31 21.16 -1.46 -12.48
CA ALA A 31 20.64 -1.40 -11.13
C ALA A 31 20.05 -0.02 -10.84
N THR A 32 19.19 0.06 -9.83
CA THR A 32 18.60 1.34 -9.39
C THR A 32 18.94 1.60 -7.93
N LEU A 33 19.23 2.86 -7.60
CA LEU A 33 19.52 3.32 -6.26
C LEU A 33 18.64 4.53 -5.95
N ASP A 34 17.84 4.42 -4.91
CA ASP A 34 17.00 5.51 -4.42
C ASP A 34 17.61 6.08 -3.12
N LEU A 35 17.91 7.38 -3.10
CA LEU A 35 18.29 8.13 -1.90
C LEU A 35 17.05 8.81 -1.35
N ILE A 36 16.68 8.54 -0.10
CA ILE A 36 15.48 9.10 0.52
C ILE A 36 15.89 9.96 1.73
N PHE A 37 15.65 11.26 1.62
CA PHE A 37 16.03 12.26 2.61
C PHE A 37 14.89 12.52 3.59
N LEU A 38 15.18 12.44 4.89
CA LEU A 38 14.18 12.64 5.96
C LEU A 38 14.06 14.09 6.43
N LYS A 39 14.89 14.98 5.88
CA LYS A 39 14.94 16.42 6.20
C LYS A 39 15.07 17.20 4.91
N SER A 40 14.70 18.48 4.94
CA SER A 40 14.97 19.40 3.83
C SER A 40 16.47 19.51 3.59
N VAL A 41 16.91 19.21 2.37
CA VAL A 41 18.31 19.25 1.92
C VAL A 41 18.41 20.15 0.69
N SER A 42 19.51 20.89 0.53
CA SER A 42 19.69 21.75 -0.64
C SER A 42 19.97 20.94 -1.91
N TRP A 43 19.69 21.50 -3.08
CA TRP A 43 19.94 20.80 -4.36
C TRP A 43 21.43 20.51 -4.58
N GLU A 44 22.32 21.36 -4.07
CA GLU A 44 23.78 21.18 -4.11
C GLU A 44 24.21 20.00 -3.24
N GLU A 45 23.68 19.92 -2.02
CA GLU A 45 23.95 18.82 -1.10
C GLU A 45 23.48 17.48 -1.68
N VAL A 46 22.28 17.46 -2.28
CA VAL A 46 21.76 16.26 -2.96
C VAL A 46 22.70 15.82 -4.09
N SER A 47 23.20 16.74 -4.92
CA SER A 47 24.15 16.40 -6.00
C SER A 47 25.41 15.72 -5.44
N ILE A 48 25.97 16.26 -4.36
CA ILE A 48 27.16 15.70 -3.71
C ILE A 48 26.89 14.29 -3.20
N PHE A 49 25.76 14.05 -2.52
CA PHE A 49 25.41 12.73 -2.01
C PHE A 49 25.18 11.71 -3.13
N VAL A 50 24.47 12.11 -4.19
CA VAL A 50 24.21 11.26 -5.35
C VAL A 50 25.53 10.83 -6.02
N GLU A 51 26.46 11.77 -6.24
CA GLU A 51 27.76 11.46 -6.84
C GLU A 51 28.65 10.56 -5.95
N GLN A 52 28.60 10.76 -4.63
CA GLN A 52 29.34 9.93 -3.67
C GLN A 52 28.80 8.50 -3.63
N GLU A 53 27.48 8.34 -3.55
CA GLU A 53 26.85 7.02 -3.53
C GLU A 53 27.10 6.25 -4.83
N ILE A 54 27.11 6.92 -5.99
CA ILE A 54 27.48 6.26 -7.26
C ILE A 54 28.84 5.60 -7.18
N ARG A 55 29.86 6.29 -6.64
CA ARG A 55 31.21 5.74 -6.55
C ARG A 55 31.26 4.56 -5.58
N PHE A 56 30.54 4.66 -4.46
CA PHE A 56 30.44 3.58 -3.48
C PHE A 56 29.80 2.33 -4.07
N TRP A 57 28.63 2.46 -4.69
CA TRP A 57 27.87 1.33 -5.21
C TRP A 57 28.49 0.72 -6.46
N LEU A 58 29.07 1.52 -7.37
CA LEU A 58 29.82 0.98 -8.51
C LEU A 58 31.11 0.27 -8.10
N GLY A 59 31.72 0.69 -6.98
CA GLY A 59 32.86 -0.01 -6.39
C GLY A 59 32.49 -1.35 -5.76
N ARG A 60 31.26 -1.46 -5.21
CA ARG A 60 30.74 -2.70 -4.63
C ARG A 60 30.20 -3.66 -5.69
N TYR A 61 29.41 -3.13 -6.63
CA TYR A 61 28.79 -3.86 -7.73
C TYR A 61 29.09 -3.15 -9.04
N PRO A 62 30.00 -3.67 -9.88
CA PRO A 62 30.44 -3.02 -11.12
C PRO A 62 29.40 -3.16 -12.25
N VAL A 63 28.17 -2.73 -11.99
CA VAL A 63 27.01 -2.81 -12.87
C VAL A 63 26.51 -1.40 -13.16
N PRO A 64 26.08 -1.08 -14.39
CA PRO A 64 25.50 0.24 -14.67
C PRO A 64 24.39 0.59 -13.68
N LEU A 65 24.39 1.84 -13.21
CA LEU A 65 23.59 2.28 -12.07
C LEU A 65 22.82 3.55 -12.42
N MET A 66 21.55 3.60 -12.03
CA MET A 66 20.74 4.81 -12.06
C MET A 66 20.40 5.23 -10.64
N VAL A 67 20.69 6.48 -10.31
CA VAL A 67 20.49 7.04 -8.96
C VAL A 67 19.46 8.15 -9.00
N SER A 68 18.48 8.08 -8.11
CA SER A 68 17.42 9.08 -7.93
C SER A 68 17.35 9.53 -6.47
N ALA A 69 16.93 10.77 -6.25
CA ALA A 69 16.77 11.35 -4.92
C ALA A 69 15.31 11.73 -4.65
N TRP A 70 14.85 11.47 -3.43
CA TRP A 70 13.46 11.64 -2.98
C TRP A 70 13.42 12.31 -1.60
N ASP A 71 12.39 13.09 -1.33
CA ASP A 71 12.10 13.61 0.01
C ASP A 71 11.19 12.68 0.83
N ASP A 72 10.85 13.09 2.04
CA ASP A 72 9.98 12.36 2.96
C ASP A 72 8.50 12.34 2.53
N ALA A 73 8.13 13.18 1.57
CA ALA A 73 6.83 13.22 0.92
C ALA A 73 6.78 12.39 -0.38
N GLU A 74 7.83 11.60 -0.67
CA GLU A 74 8.01 10.84 -1.91
C GLU A 74 8.08 11.73 -3.18
N ALA A 75 8.38 13.02 -3.01
CA ALA A 75 8.63 13.92 -4.14
C ALA A 75 10.09 13.81 -4.57
N MET A 76 10.28 13.75 -5.89
CA MET A 76 11.62 13.65 -6.47
C MET A 76 12.38 14.96 -6.29
N LEU A 77 13.53 14.87 -5.62
CA LEU A 77 14.48 15.98 -5.51
C LEU A 77 15.29 16.05 -6.80
N ARG A 78 15.49 17.27 -7.31
CA ARG A 78 16.28 17.50 -8.53
C ARG A 78 17.66 18.00 -8.15
N PRO A 79 18.72 17.18 -8.28
CA PRO A 79 20.09 17.63 -8.11
C PRO A 79 20.40 18.81 -9.04
N LEU A 80 21.27 19.72 -8.60
CA LEU A 80 21.69 20.86 -9.40
C LEU A 80 22.32 20.40 -10.72
N GLY A 81 21.84 20.93 -11.85
CA GLY A 81 22.30 20.53 -13.19
C GLY A 81 21.58 19.32 -13.78
N SER A 82 20.73 18.63 -13.01
CA SER A 82 19.90 17.54 -13.53
C SER A 82 18.68 18.08 -14.28
N GLY A 83 18.58 17.77 -15.58
CA GLY A 83 17.37 18.09 -16.36
C GLY A 83 16.19 17.18 -15.99
N ARG A 84 16.47 15.92 -15.65
CA ARG A 84 15.47 14.86 -15.39
C ARG A 84 15.51 14.27 -13.97
N GLY A 85 16.38 14.76 -13.08
CA GLY A 85 16.41 14.36 -11.66
C GLY A 85 17.22 13.10 -11.31
N SER A 86 17.60 12.28 -12.29
CA SER A 86 18.39 11.05 -12.06
C SER A 86 19.79 11.15 -12.65
N LEU A 87 20.79 10.63 -11.93
CA LEU A 87 22.16 10.48 -12.42
C LEU A 87 22.39 9.03 -12.83
N VAL A 88 22.90 8.82 -14.03
CA VAL A 88 23.29 7.50 -14.52
C VAL A 88 24.80 7.37 -14.55
N ALA A 89 25.32 6.20 -14.19
CA ALA A 89 26.75 5.95 -14.21
C ALA A 89 27.08 4.51 -14.57
N TRP A 90 28.25 4.32 -15.17
CA TRP A 90 28.75 3.01 -15.59
C TRP A 90 30.27 3.01 -15.64
N VAL A 91 30.87 1.83 -15.55
CA VAL A 91 32.32 1.65 -15.71
C VAL A 91 32.66 1.57 -17.20
N SER A 92 33.56 2.42 -17.69
CA SER A 92 33.95 2.38 -19.10
C SER A 92 34.79 1.14 -19.41
N PRO A 93 34.43 0.33 -20.42
CA PRO A 93 35.18 -0.88 -20.76
C PRO A 93 36.58 -0.59 -21.32
N LYS A 94 36.85 0.65 -21.77
CA LYS A 94 38.15 1.05 -22.33
C LYS A 94 39.13 1.61 -21.30
N SER A 95 38.65 2.42 -20.36
CA SER A 95 39.52 3.08 -19.36
C SER A 95 39.38 2.50 -17.96
N GLY A 96 38.33 1.71 -17.68
CA GLY A 96 38.01 1.27 -16.32
C GLY A 96 37.49 2.39 -15.41
N GLU A 97 37.36 3.62 -15.93
CA GLU A 97 36.90 4.77 -15.16
C GLU A 97 35.37 4.82 -15.10
N ILE A 98 34.86 5.35 -13.98
CA ILE A 98 33.44 5.60 -13.81
C ILE A 98 33.06 6.81 -14.67
N LYS A 99 32.20 6.59 -15.67
CA LYS A 99 31.53 7.64 -16.42
C LYS A 99 30.17 7.93 -15.79
N GLN A 100 29.82 9.21 -15.75
CA GLN A 100 28.58 9.71 -15.18
C GLN A 100 27.88 10.62 -16.20
N SER A 101 26.55 10.57 -16.27
CA SER A 101 25.75 11.48 -17.08
C SER A 101 24.41 11.77 -16.42
N TRP A 102 23.91 12.98 -16.60
CA TRP A 102 22.56 13.38 -16.20
C TRP A 102 21.50 13.07 -17.28
N ASP A 103 21.93 12.59 -18.45
CA ASP A 103 21.02 12.13 -19.51
C ASP A 103 20.92 10.59 -19.49
N VAL A 104 19.72 10.11 -19.14
CA VAL A 104 19.40 8.67 -19.14
C VAL A 104 19.61 8.04 -20.52
N ASN A 105 19.45 8.79 -21.61
CA ASN A 105 19.69 8.26 -22.96
C ASN A 105 21.17 7.94 -23.22
N ASP A 106 22.12 8.50 -22.44
CA ASP A 106 23.52 8.10 -22.54
C ASP A 106 23.73 6.69 -21.99
N LEU A 107 23.02 6.33 -20.92
CA LEU A 107 23.03 4.98 -20.36
C LEU A 107 22.45 3.99 -21.37
N ASP A 108 21.31 4.30 -21.99
CA ASP A 108 20.71 3.42 -23.00
C ASP A 108 21.66 3.16 -24.17
N ARG A 109 22.30 4.23 -24.70
CA ARG A 109 23.32 4.11 -25.76
C ARG A 109 24.51 3.26 -25.32
N TYR A 110 24.97 3.43 -24.08
CA TYR A 110 26.03 2.59 -23.52
C TYR A 110 25.61 1.12 -23.45
N LEU A 111 24.39 0.86 -22.97
CA LEU A 111 23.84 -0.49 -22.80
C LEU A 111 23.56 -1.20 -24.13
N GLU A 112 23.30 -0.46 -25.21
CA GLU A 112 23.18 -1.02 -26.55
C GLU A 112 24.54 -1.40 -27.14
N GLN A 113 25.56 -0.58 -26.90
CA GLN A 113 26.85 -0.73 -27.56
C GLN A 113 27.82 -1.67 -26.81
N TYR A 114 27.80 -1.66 -25.47
CA TYR A 114 28.85 -2.27 -24.65
C TYR A 114 28.34 -3.24 -23.58
N PHE A 115 27.03 -3.42 -23.43
CA PHE A 115 26.51 -4.31 -22.39
C PHE A 115 26.85 -5.76 -22.68
N VAL A 116 27.64 -6.36 -21.80
CA VAL A 116 27.86 -7.79 -21.71
C VAL A 116 27.18 -8.25 -20.44
N THR A 117 26.30 -9.25 -20.53
CA THR A 117 25.61 -9.81 -19.37
C THR A 117 26.64 -10.39 -18.41
N PRO A 118 26.84 -9.80 -17.21
CA PRO A 118 27.77 -10.34 -16.23
C PRO A 118 27.19 -11.59 -15.57
N ASP A 119 28.04 -12.38 -14.90
CA ASP A 119 27.55 -13.42 -14.01
C ASP A 119 26.94 -12.76 -12.76
N TRP A 120 25.62 -12.69 -12.72
CA TRP A 120 24.89 -12.06 -11.63
C TRP A 120 25.14 -12.72 -10.27
N GLN A 121 25.43 -14.02 -10.24
CA GLN A 121 25.72 -14.73 -8.98
C GLN A 121 27.08 -14.34 -8.42
N GLU A 122 28.06 -14.09 -9.30
CA GLU A 122 29.38 -13.60 -8.90
C GLU A 122 29.31 -12.15 -8.42
N VAL A 123 28.62 -11.29 -9.18
CA VAL A 123 28.46 -9.87 -8.84
C VAL A 123 27.72 -9.68 -7.51
N TYR A 124 26.67 -10.46 -7.27
CA TYR A 124 25.81 -10.34 -6.09
C TYR A 124 25.97 -11.52 -5.12
N ALA A 125 27.19 -12.04 -4.98
CA ALA A 125 27.48 -13.20 -4.13
C ALA A 125 27.13 -12.97 -2.65
N ASP A 126 27.10 -11.71 -2.19
CA ASP A 126 26.73 -11.34 -0.82
C ASP A 126 25.22 -11.19 -0.61
N LEU A 127 24.42 -11.23 -1.67
CA LEU A 127 22.97 -11.09 -1.60
C LEU A 127 22.28 -12.45 -1.66
N LYS A 128 21.23 -12.58 -0.84
CA LYS A 128 20.31 -13.70 -0.97
C LYS A 128 19.57 -13.55 -2.29
N PHE A 129 19.49 -14.65 -3.02
CA PHE A 129 18.69 -14.74 -4.23
C PHE A 129 17.65 -15.84 -4.10
N ARG A 130 16.55 -15.68 -4.82
CA ARG A 130 15.54 -16.71 -5.02
C ARG A 130 15.44 -17.01 -6.49
N THR A 131 15.25 -18.28 -6.83
CA THR A 131 14.96 -18.66 -8.21
C THR A 131 13.50 -18.42 -8.53
N HIS A 132 13.18 -18.18 -9.79
CA HIS A 132 11.79 -18.07 -10.24
C HIS A 132 10.94 -19.30 -9.86
N ASP A 133 11.54 -20.50 -9.86
CA ASP A 133 10.85 -21.72 -9.45
C ASP A 133 10.51 -21.75 -7.95
N GLU A 134 11.39 -21.22 -7.09
CA GLU A 134 11.09 -21.04 -5.67
C GLU A 134 9.95 -20.05 -5.46
N VAL A 135 10.00 -18.88 -6.12
CA VAL A 135 8.93 -17.87 -6.05
C VAL A 135 7.59 -18.45 -6.51
N LYS A 136 7.59 -19.20 -7.62
CA LYS A 136 6.41 -19.89 -8.14
C LYS A 136 5.91 -20.98 -7.19
N SER A 137 6.81 -21.70 -6.53
CA SER A 137 6.46 -22.72 -5.54
C SER A 137 5.80 -22.11 -4.30
N GLU A 138 6.29 -20.97 -3.81
CA GLU A 138 5.69 -20.23 -2.70
C GLU A 138 4.31 -19.68 -3.08
N ALA A 139 4.18 -19.10 -4.27
CA ALA A 139 2.90 -18.62 -4.80
C ALA A 139 1.89 -19.76 -4.92
N ARG A 140 2.31 -20.94 -5.42
CA ARG A 140 1.48 -22.14 -5.49
C ARG A 140 1.07 -22.66 -4.10
N LYS A 141 1.98 -22.66 -3.12
CA LYS A 141 1.67 -23.01 -1.73
C LYS A 141 0.61 -22.08 -1.16
N ARG A 142 0.77 -20.76 -1.28
CA ARG A 142 -0.23 -19.76 -0.84
C ARG A 142 -1.57 -19.95 -1.54
N ALA A 143 -1.58 -20.20 -2.85
CA ALA A 143 -2.81 -20.49 -3.59
C ALA A 143 -3.48 -21.78 -3.08
N SER A 144 -2.70 -22.83 -2.78
CA SER A 144 -3.24 -24.07 -2.22
C SER A 144 -3.85 -23.88 -0.82
N GLU A 145 -3.29 -22.98 0.00
CA GLU A 145 -3.84 -22.61 1.30
C GLU A 145 -5.16 -21.87 1.16
N GLN A 146 -5.26 -20.93 0.21
CA GLN A 146 -6.52 -20.25 -0.11
C GLN A 146 -7.59 -21.25 -0.57
N VAL A 147 -7.23 -22.25 -1.39
CA VAL A 147 -8.16 -23.33 -1.77
C VAL A 147 -8.62 -24.13 -0.55
N LYS A 148 -7.74 -24.42 0.42
CA LYS A 148 -8.13 -25.08 1.68
C LYS A 148 -9.12 -24.22 2.48
N GLN A 149 -8.88 -22.92 2.58
CA GLN A 149 -9.80 -21.98 3.25
C GLN A 149 -11.17 -21.94 2.56
N VAL A 150 -11.21 -21.90 1.22
CA VAL A 150 -12.46 -21.97 0.45
C VAL A 150 -13.18 -23.30 0.66
N LYS A 151 -12.46 -24.43 0.71
CA LYS A 151 -13.05 -25.74 1.02
C LYS A 151 -13.65 -25.77 2.43
N LEU A 152 -12.97 -25.21 3.43
CA LEU A 152 -13.48 -25.09 4.79
C LEU A 152 -14.76 -24.24 4.83
N LEU A 153 -14.78 -23.10 4.14
CA LEU A 153 -15.96 -22.24 4.05
C LEU A 153 -17.14 -22.97 3.40
N LYS A 154 -16.90 -23.72 2.31
CA LYS A 154 -17.92 -24.57 1.67
C LYS A 154 -18.46 -25.64 2.62
N LEU A 155 -17.58 -26.28 3.41
CA LEU A 155 -17.99 -27.29 4.39
C LEU A 155 -18.86 -26.69 5.50
N LEU A 156 -18.49 -25.53 6.04
CA LEU A 156 -19.31 -24.80 7.02
C LEU A 156 -20.68 -24.42 6.43
N LEU A 157 -20.73 -24.03 5.16
CA LEU A 157 -21.97 -23.67 4.48
C LEU A 157 -22.87 -24.89 4.27
N ILE A 158 -22.31 -26.05 3.88
CA ILE A 158 -23.05 -27.32 3.78
C ILE A 158 -23.54 -27.77 5.15
N LEU A 159 -22.69 -27.71 6.18
CA LEU A 159 -23.09 -28.05 7.55
C LEU A 159 -24.25 -27.17 8.01
N TRP A 160 -24.20 -25.86 7.75
CA TRP A 160 -25.29 -24.94 8.06
C TRP A 160 -26.57 -25.29 7.28
N LEU A 161 -26.44 -25.60 5.99
CA LEU A 161 -27.56 -25.94 5.10
C LEU A 161 -28.19 -27.31 5.41
N VAL A 162 -27.46 -28.24 6.04
CA VAL A 162 -27.95 -29.59 6.37
C VAL A 162 -28.32 -29.73 7.84
N ALA A 163 -27.47 -29.27 8.76
CA ALA A 163 -27.67 -29.44 10.20
C ALA A 163 -28.86 -28.63 10.72
N ILE A 164 -29.13 -27.44 10.16
CA ILE A 164 -30.29 -26.64 10.58
C ILE A 164 -31.60 -27.30 10.13
N PRO A 165 -31.80 -27.70 8.86
CA PRO A 165 -32.99 -28.45 8.48
C PRO A 165 -33.12 -29.80 9.18
N LEU A 166 -32.02 -30.49 9.46
CA LEU A 166 -32.06 -31.75 10.21
C LEU A 166 -32.46 -31.53 11.67
N GLY A 167 -31.88 -30.54 12.34
CA GLY A 167 -32.25 -30.15 13.70
C GLY A 167 -33.70 -29.69 13.77
N TYR A 168 -34.16 -28.97 12.76
CA TYR A 168 -35.56 -28.60 12.59
C TYR A 168 -36.48 -29.84 12.48
N ALA A 169 -36.14 -30.81 11.62
CA ALA A 169 -36.90 -32.06 11.48
C ALA A 169 -36.94 -32.87 12.79
N LEU A 170 -35.87 -32.87 13.57
CA LEU A 170 -35.83 -33.49 14.90
C LEU A 170 -36.73 -32.75 15.90
N ILE A 171 -36.75 -31.42 15.88
CA ILE A 171 -37.65 -30.61 16.71
C ILE A 171 -39.11 -30.83 16.33
N GLU A 172 -39.42 -31.00 15.05
CA GLU A 172 -40.76 -31.35 14.58
C GLU A 172 -41.16 -32.77 15.02
N PHE A 173 -40.23 -33.72 15.01
CA PHE A 173 -40.47 -35.10 15.44
C PHE A 173 -40.66 -35.26 16.95
N PHE A 174 -39.97 -34.44 17.77
CA PHE A 174 -40.00 -34.54 19.24
C PHE A 174 -40.75 -33.41 19.95
N GLY A 175 -41.15 -32.35 19.24
CA GLY A 175 -41.79 -31.16 19.79
C GLY A 175 -43.26 -31.01 19.39
N PRO A 176 -44.00 -30.07 20.00
CA PRO A 176 -45.37 -29.76 19.60
C PRO A 176 -45.42 -29.27 18.14
N GLU A 177 -46.28 -29.88 17.32
CA GLU A 177 -46.34 -29.70 15.85
C GLU A 177 -46.34 -28.23 15.41
N TRP A 178 -47.01 -27.34 16.16
CA TRP A 178 -47.15 -25.92 15.81
C TRP A 178 -45.86 -25.09 15.97
N LEU A 179 -44.92 -25.51 16.83
CA LEU A 179 -43.65 -24.82 17.05
C LEU A 179 -42.68 -25.01 15.88
N GLY A 180 -42.74 -26.18 15.24
CA GLY A 180 -42.01 -26.45 14.00
C GLY A 180 -42.38 -25.43 12.93
N PHE A 181 -43.66 -25.34 12.58
CA PHE A 181 -44.09 -24.44 11.49
C PHE A 181 -43.69 -22.97 11.70
N ILE A 182 -43.73 -22.47 12.93
CA ILE A 182 -43.31 -21.10 13.26
C ILE A 182 -41.78 -20.94 13.09
N GLY A 183 -41.01 -21.89 13.61
CA GLY A 183 -39.55 -21.89 13.48
C GLY A 183 -39.07 -21.99 12.04
N LEU A 184 -39.67 -22.89 11.26
CA LEU A 184 -39.38 -23.07 9.83
C LEU A 184 -39.69 -21.81 9.04
N GLY A 185 -40.88 -21.24 9.26
CA GLY A 185 -41.30 -20.00 8.60
C GLY A 185 -40.32 -18.87 8.84
N PHE A 186 -39.84 -18.72 10.09
CA PHE A 186 -38.87 -17.69 10.43
C PHE A 186 -37.49 -17.91 9.79
N VAL A 187 -36.98 -19.16 9.79
CA VAL A 187 -35.68 -19.50 9.19
C VAL A 187 -35.71 -19.35 7.67
N LEU A 188 -36.76 -19.84 7.01
CA LEU A 188 -36.96 -19.70 5.57
C LEU A 188 -37.09 -18.22 5.16
N TRP A 189 -37.84 -17.44 5.93
CA TRP A 189 -37.97 -15.99 5.71
C TRP A 189 -36.62 -15.28 5.84
N LYS A 190 -35.85 -15.58 6.89
CA LYS A 190 -34.50 -15.00 7.10
C LYS A 190 -33.53 -15.41 5.98
N ALA A 191 -33.52 -16.68 5.59
CA ALA A 191 -32.68 -17.19 4.50
C ALA A 191 -33.06 -16.55 3.15
N PHE A 192 -34.35 -16.36 2.88
CA PHE A 192 -34.85 -15.69 1.69
C PHE A 192 -34.47 -14.20 1.66
N MET A 193 -34.62 -13.48 2.78
CA MET A 193 -34.20 -12.08 2.87
C MET A 193 -32.68 -11.92 2.72
N LEU A 194 -31.90 -12.88 3.25
CA LEU A 194 -30.44 -12.89 3.12
C LEU A 194 -30.02 -13.19 1.67
N SER A 195 -30.64 -14.17 1.01
CA SER A 195 -30.34 -14.52 -0.39
C SER A 195 -30.68 -13.38 -1.35
N LEU A 196 -31.81 -12.69 -1.14
CA LEU A 196 -32.16 -11.48 -1.90
C LEU A 196 -31.14 -10.36 -1.73
N ARG A 197 -30.56 -10.21 -0.54
CA ARG A 197 -29.49 -9.22 -0.25
C ARG A 197 -28.17 -9.60 -0.92
N ILE A 198 -27.78 -10.87 -0.89
CA ILE A 198 -26.56 -11.38 -1.55
C ILE A 198 -26.66 -11.29 -3.08
N TRP A 199 -27.83 -11.59 -3.66
CA TRP A 199 -28.07 -11.44 -5.10
C TRP A 199 -28.33 -10.00 -5.56
N GLY A 200 -28.17 -9.01 -4.67
CA GLY A 200 -28.31 -7.59 -5.01
C GLY A 200 -29.72 -7.15 -5.39
N ARG A 201 -30.74 -7.99 -5.14
CA ARG A 201 -32.15 -7.72 -5.50
C ARG A 201 -32.92 -7.00 -4.39
N ALA A 202 -32.48 -7.12 -3.14
CA ALA A 202 -33.01 -6.33 -2.04
C ALA A 202 -32.30 -4.98 -1.98
N LYS A 203 -32.99 -3.90 -2.35
CA LYS A 203 -32.50 -2.54 -2.11
C LYS A 203 -32.52 -2.26 -0.60
N PRO A 204 -31.44 -1.70 -0.03
CA PRO A 204 -31.44 -1.29 1.37
C PRO A 204 -32.57 -0.27 1.61
N SER A 205 -33.16 -0.32 2.80
CA SER A 205 -34.22 0.62 3.18
C SER A 205 -33.66 2.05 3.21
N PRO A 206 -34.46 3.09 2.90
CA PRO A 206 -34.03 4.49 3.04
C PRO A 206 -33.39 4.81 4.40
N LYS A 207 -33.91 4.22 5.49
CA LYS A 207 -33.33 4.35 6.83
C LYS A 207 -31.96 3.68 6.98
N GLU A 208 -31.77 2.54 6.33
CA GLU A 208 -30.48 1.83 6.33
C GLU A 208 -29.44 2.61 5.52
N LEU A 209 -29.85 3.20 4.39
CA LEU A 209 -29.01 4.06 3.57
C LEU A 209 -28.57 5.32 4.32
N GLU A 210 -29.50 6.01 4.98
CA GLU A 210 -29.19 7.20 5.76
C GLU A 210 -28.22 6.90 6.92
N LYS A 211 -28.45 5.78 7.62
CA LYS A 211 -27.55 5.35 8.70
C LYS A 211 -26.16 4.99 8.16
N ALA A 212 -26.08 4.30 7.03
CA ALA A 212 -24.81 3.94 6.40
C ALA A 212 -24.06 5.18 5.89
N GLU A 213 -24.76 6.16 5.32
CA GLU A 213 -24.15 7.42 4.89
C GLU A 213 -23.63 8.23 6.08
N LYS A 214 -24.42 8.30 7.17
CA LYS A 214 -23.99 8.95 8.42
C LYS A 214 -22.75 8.27 8.99
N GLN A 215 -22.75 6.94 9.05
CA GLN A 215 -21.60 6.18 9.56
C GLN A 215 -20.37 6.40 8.67
N ARG A 216 -20.51 6.31 7.35
CA ARG A 216 -19.42 6.57 6.40
C ARG A 216 -18.82 7.96 6.59
N LYS A 217 -19.66 8.98 6.78
CA LYS A 217 -19.21 10.35 7.08
C LYS A 217 -18.45 10.38 8.40
N MET A 218 -19.00 9.79 9.47
CA MET A 218 -18.34 9.72 10.77
C MET A 218 -16.98 9.01 10.71
N ASP A 219 -16.90 7.86 10.05
CA ASP A 219 -15.67 7.09 9.90
C ASP A 219 -14.63 7.87 9.09
N HIS A 220 -15.05 8.52 8.01
CA HIS A 220 -14.18 9.37 7.20
C HIS A 220 -13.65 10.56 8.00
N TYR A 221 -14.51 11.26 8.75
CA TYR A 221 -14.08 12.34 9.63
C TYR A 221 -13.13 11.84 10.72
N PHE A 222 -13.46 10.72 11.38
CA PHE A 222 -12.65 10.12 12.43
C PHE A 222 -11.24 9.79 11.93
N TYR A 223 -11.15 9.13 10.76
CA TYR A 223 -9.88 8.80 10.12
C TYR A 223 -8.99 10.03 9.88
N HIS A 224 -9.56 11.11 9.34
CA HIS A 224 -8.80 12.33 9.10
C HIS A 224 -8.43 13.07 10.38
N CYS A 225 -9.28 13.01 11.42
CA CYS A 225 -8.97 13.58 12.73
C CYS A 225 -7.85 12.83 13.45
N GLU A 226 -7.79 11.50 13.35
CA GLU A 226 -6.74 10.68 13.95
C GLU A 226 -5.37 10.94 13.31
N ARG A 227 -5.33 11.16 11.99
CA ARG A 227 -4.07 11.48 11.26
C ARG A 227 -3.57 12.92 11.48
N ASN A 228 -4.41 13.83 11.97
CA ASN A 228 -4.04 15.23 12.24
C ASN A 228 -4.63 15.74 13.57
N PRO A 229 -4.09 15.27 14.71
CA PRO A 229 -4.62 15.62 16.02
C PRO A 229 -4.47 17.12 16.34
N THR A 230 -3.39 17.76 15.88
CA THR A 230 -3.14 19.19 16.11
C THR A 230 -4.14 20.08 15.36
N GLY A 231 -4.43 19.77 14.09
CA GLY A 231 -5.45 20.45 13.31
C GLY A 231 -6.85 20.30 13.91
N PHE A 232 -7.20 19.10 14.41
CA PHE A 232 -8.48 18.86 15.07
C PHE A 232 -8.65 19.69 16.35
N TRP A 233 -7.61 19.77 17.20
CA TRP A 233 -7.64 20.61 18.40
C TRP A 233 -7.88 22.09 18.07
N ARG A 234 -7.26 22.60 16.99
CA ARG A 234 -7.48 23.96 16.53
C ARG A 234 -8.92 24.20 16.09
N LEU A 235 -9.46 23.35 15.22
CA LEU A 235 -10.85 23.41 14.77
C LEU A 235 -11.85 23.33 15.94
N LYS A 236 -11.57 22.47 16.92
CA LYS A 236 -12.38 22.34 18.12
C LYS A 236 -12.42 23.64 18.94
N ASN A 237 -11.27 24.29 19.13
CA ASN A 237 -11.20 25.57 19.84
C ASN A 237 -11.92 26.68 19.06
N GLU A 238 -11.70 26.79 17.74
CA GLU A 238 -12.39 27.75 16.87
C GLU A 238 -13.93 27.57 16.94
N ASN A 239 -14.42 26.32 16.95
CA ASN A 239 -15.85 26.03 17.10
C ASN A 239 -16.39 26.46 18.48
N PHE A 240 -15.66 26.22 19.57
CA PHE A 240 -16.09 26.66 20.90
C PHE A 240 -16.17 28.19 21.01
N GLU A 241 -15.21 28.90 20.44
CA GLU A 241 -15.23 30.37 20.39
C GLU A 241 -16.44 30.87 19.59
N ASN A 242 -16.71 30.31 18.43
CA ASN A 242 -17.87 30.68 17.61
C ASN A 242 -19.19 30.40 18.34
N ASP A 243 -19.34 29.23 18.96
CA ASP A 243 -20.52 28.88 19.76
C ASP A 243 -20.73 29.85 20.93
N SER A 244 -19.65 30.27 21.59
CA SER A 244 -19.72 31.25 22.67
C SER A 244 -20.21 32.62 22.19
N ARG A 245 -19.72 33.08 21.04
CA ARG A 245 -20.13 34.35 20.42
C ARG A 245 -21.59 34.29 19.97
N GLU A 246 -22.03 33.16 19.43
CA GLU A 246 -23.43 32.95 19.05
C GLU A 246 -24.36 32.95 20.27
N ARG A 247 -23.97 32.32 21.37
CA ARG A 247 -24.75 32.36 22.62
C ARG A 247 -24.94 33.79 23.11
N VAL A 248 -23.84 34.55 23.21
CA VAL A 248 -23.90 35.97 23.64
C VAL A 248 -24.80 36.79 22.73
N ARG A 249 -24.73 36.58 21.40
CA ARG A 249 -25.62 37.27 20.44
C ARG A 249 -27.08 36.87 20.62
N LYS A 250 -27.37 35.60 20.85
CA LYS A 250 -28.74 35.12 21.10
C LYS A 250 -29.29 35.68 22.40
N ASP A 251 -28.48 35.71 23.46
CA ASP A 251 -28.87 36.25 24.76
C ASP A 251 -29.15 37.76 24.67
N ALA A 252 -28.29 38.52 23.98
CA ALA A 252 -28.50 39.94 23.72
C ALA A 252 -29.80 40.21 22.94
N ASN A 253 -30.03 39.47 21.84
CA ASN A 253 -31.26 39.61 21.05
C ASN A 253 -32.52 39.22 21.86
N GLN A 254 -32.42 38.23 22.76
CA GLN A 254 -33.52 37.86 23.64
C GLN A 254 -33.84 38.95 24.67
N MET A 255 -32.81 39.61 25.21
CA MET A 255 -32.96 40.74 26.13
C MET A 255 -33.60 41.96 25.44
N GLU A 256 -33.24 42.26 24.19
CA GLU A 256 -33.89 43.33 23.40
C GLU A 256 -35.36 43.01 23.04
N SER A 257 -35.73 41.72 22.93
CA SER A 257 -37.07 41.31 22.52
C SER A 257 -38.11 41.21 23.66
N LYS A 258 -37.70 41.39 24.92
CA LYS A 258 -38.63 41.48 26.05
C LYS A 258 -38.92 42.95 26.35
N PRO A 259 -40.13 43.48 26.04
CA PRO A 259 -40.53 44.78 26.54
C PRO A 259 -40.83 44.70 28.04
N ASP A 260 -40.49 45.76 28.78
CA ASP A 260 -40.86 45.97 30.19
C ASP A 260 -42.38 45.86 30.41
#